data_AF-A0A955BIS0-F1
#
_entry.id   AF-A0A955BIS0-F1
#
_cell.length_a   1.000
_cell.length_b   1.000
_cell.length_c   1.000
_cell.angle_alpha   90.00
_cell.angle_beta   90.00
_cell.angle_gamma   90.00
#
_symmetry.space_group_name_H-M   'P 1'
#
loop_
_entity.id
_entity.type
_entity.pdbx_description
1 polymer ?
#
loop_
_entity_poly.entity_id
_entity_poly.type
_entity_poly.pdbx_seq_one_letter_code
_entity_poly.pdbx_strand_id
1 'polypeptide(L)'
;LLTGKYRRGQTPTAGTRAADKPDWIWRTDEALFDRLEAIERLANQADLPMAQYALAWTLAQPAMSSLIVGVTRREQIEQAIAAASNHVSADHIAEVDKVCPPPWQQPDPVRG
;
A
#
# COMPACT_ATOMS: atom_id res chain seq x y z
N LEU A 1 -5.60 -2.28 -1.87
CA LEU A 1 -5.58 -2.35 -0.40
C LEU A 1 -4.95 -1.10 0.21
N LEU A 2 -3.78 -0.64 -0.26
CA LEU A 2 -3.07 0.56 0.24
C LEU A 2 -3.68 1.92 -0.15
N THR A 3 -4.98 1.97 -0.44
CA THR A 3 -5.68 3.22 -0.81
C THR A 3 -6.25 3.96 0.39
N GLY A 4 -6.15 3.40 1.60
CA GLY A 4 -6.78 3.91 2.83
C GLY A 4 -8.31 3.70 2.90
N LYS A 5 -8.91 3.10 1.86
CA LYS A 5 -10.36 2.90 1.73
C LYS A 5 -10.88 1.59 2.33
N TYR A 6 -9.97 0.70 2.72
CA TYR A 6 -10.32 -0.62 3.27
C TYR A 6 -10.07 -0.61 4.77
N ARG A 7 -11.08 -0.99 5.55
CA ARG A 7 -11.06 -0.98 7.02
C ARG A 7 -11.50 -2.32 7.57
N ARG A 8 -10.94 -2.69 8.72
CA ARG A 8 -11.31 -3.91 9.44
C ARG A 8 -12.80 -3.93 9.72
N GLY A 9 -13.44 -5.07 9.45
CA GLY A 9 -14.87 -5.27 9.68
C GLY A 9 -15.82 -4.42 8.82
N GLN A 10 -15.32 -3.64 7.85
CA GLN A 10 -16.17 -2.85 6.97
C GLN A 10 -16.39 -3.55 5.62
N THR A 11 -17.64 -3.55 5.16
CA THR A 11 -17.98 -3.99 3.82
C THR A 11 -17.37 -3.04 2.78
N PRO A 12 -16.80 -3.55 1.68
CA PRO A 12 -16.28 -2.70 0.61
C PRO A 12 -17.32 -1.68 0.12
N THR A 13 -16.91 -0.42 -0.02
CA THR A 13 -17.78 0.64 -0.53
C THR A 13 -18.22 0.34 -1.97
N ALA A 14 -19.46 0.68 -2.31
CA ALA A 14 -19.99 0.55 -3.66
C ALA A 14 -19.11 1.28 -4.70
N GLY A 15 -19.01 0.72 -5.92
CA GLY A 15 -18.18 1.26 -7.00
C GLY A 15 -16.67 1.10 -6.78
N THR A 16 -16.26 0.26 -5.82
CA THR A 16 -14.88 -0.21 -5.69
C THR A 16 -14.74 -1.60 -6.32
N ARG A 17 -13.54 -1.93 -6.80
CA ARG A 17 -13.24 -3.26 -7.35
C ARG A 17 -13.61 -4.40 -6.39
N ALA A 18 -13.47 -4.16 -5.09
CA ALA A 18 -13.79 -5.13 -4.06
C ALA A 18 -15.29 -5.35 -3.86
N ALA A 19 -16.12 -4.35 -4.16
CA ALA A 19 -17.57 -4.53 -4.22
C ALA A 19 -18.00 -5.21 -5.53
N ASP A 20 -17.40 -4.82 -6.66
CA ASP A 20 -17.82 -5.30 -7.99
C ASP A 20 -17.30 -6.71 -8.33
N LYS A 21 -16.14 -7.08 -7.78
CA LYS A 21 -15.41 -8.33 -8.06
C LYS A 21 -14.77 -8.85 -6.76
N PRO A 22 -15.57 -9.31 -5.77
CA PRO A 22 -15.05 -9.77 -4.49
C PRO A 22 -14.06 -10.94 -4.63
N ASP A 23 -14.29 -11.85 -5.57
CA ASP A 23 -13.42 -13.01 -5.84
C ASP A 23 -12.02 -12.62 -6.35
N TRP A 24 -11.83 -11.38 -6.81
CA TRP A 24 -10.55 -10.87 -7.29
C TRP A 24 -9.72 -10.22 -6.18
N ILE A 25 -10.30 -10.06 -4.99
CA ILE A 25 -9.60 -9.51 -3.84
C ILE A 25 -8.95 -10.66 -3.09
N TRP A 26 -7.65 -10.52 -2.84
CA TRP A 26 -6.90 -11.46 -2.01
C TRP A 26 -7.57 -11.63 -0.64
N ARG A 27 -7.42 -12.81 -0.02
CA ARG A 27 -7.96 -13.07 1.32
C ARG A 27 -7.56 -11.95 2.27
N THR A 28 -8.58 -11.32 2.87
CA THR A 28 -8.39 -10.29 3.88
C THR A 28 -8.49 -10.95 5.24
N ASP A 29 -7.36 -11.05 5.94
CA ASP A 29 -7.27 -11.58 7.29
C ASP A 29 -6.87 -10.47 8.28
N GLU A 30 -6.93 -10.77 9.57
CA GLU A 30 -6.59 -9.81 10.63
C GLU A 30 -5.13 -9.34 10.51
N ALA A 31 -4.21 -10.23 10.13
CA ALA A 31 -2.79 -9.89 9.96
C ALA A 31 -2.53 -8.94 8.79
N LEU A 32 -3.33 -8.99 7.72
CA LEU A 32 -3.31 -7.98 6.66
C LEU A 32 -3.78 -6.63 7.20
N PHE A 33 -4.87 -6.58 7.97
CA PHE A 33 -5.37 -5.33 8.53
C PHE A 33 -4.40 -4.72 9.53
N ASP A 34 -3.73 -5.52 10.35
CA ASP A 34 -2.66 -5.05 11.25
C ASP A 34 -1.55 -4.33 10.47
N ARG A 35 -1.15 -4.89 9.32
CA ARG A 35 -0.16 -4.28 8.42
C ARG A 35 -0.67 -3.01 7.74
N LEU A 36 -1.92 -3.01 7.28
CA LEU A 36 -2.54 -1.82 6.67
C LEU A 36 -2.63 -0.66 7.66
N GLU A 37 -3.08 -0.92 8.89
CA GLU A 37 -3.20 0.08 9.95
C GLU A 37 -1.81 0.61 10.38
N ALA A 38 -0.80 -0.26 10.44
CA ALA A 38 0.58 0.16 10.71
C ALA A 38 1.16 1.05 9.59
N ILE A 39 0.95 0.69 8.31
CA ILE A 39 1.38 1.53 7.18
C ILE A 39 0.66 2.87 7.19
N GLU A 40 -0.64 2.91 7.50
CA GLU A 40 -1.37 4.16 7.59
C GLU A 40 -0.84 5.07 8.71
N ARG A 41 -0.51 4.50 9.87
CA ARG A 41 0.13 5.25 10.95
C ARG A 41 1.46 5.86 10.51
N LEU A 42 2.30 5.10 9.81
CA LEU A 42 3.58 5.60 9.28
C LEU A 42 3.36 6.69 8.22
N ALA A 43 2.36 6.54 7.35
CA ALA A 43 2.01 7.56 6.36
C ALA A 43 1.60 8.87 7.03
N ASN A 44 0.77 8.80 8.08
CA ASN A 44 0.36 9.97 8.85
C ASN A 44 1.54 10.63 9.57
N GLN A 45 2.50 9.87 10.09
CA GLN A 45 3.73 10.42 10.68
C GLN A 45 4.60 11.16 9.66
N ALA A 46 4.54 10.76 8.39
CA ALA A 46 5.20 11.44 7.28
C ALA A 46 4.37 12.58 6.68
N ASP A 47 3.19 12.89 7.22
CA ASP A 47 2.23 13.87 6.66
C ASP A 47 1.81 13.56 5.21
N LEU A 48 1.75 12.27 4.86
CA LEU A 48 1.40 11.81 3.52
C LEU A 48 0.12 10.98 3.52
N PRO A 49 -0.77 11.15 2.52
CA PRO A 49 -1.85 10.20 2.28
C PRO A 49 -1.28 8.79 2.07
N MET A 50 -1.89 7.77 2.67
CA MET A 50 -1.41 6.37 2.61
C MET A 50 -1.07 5.90 1.19
N ALA A 51 -1.91 6.26 0.20
CA ALA A 51 -1.66 5.90 -1.19
C ALA A 51 -0.39 6.57 -1.73
N GLN A 52 -0.15 7.85 -1.43
CA GLN A 52 1.05 8.54 -1.85
C GLN A 52 2.28 8.00 -1.12
N TYR A 53 2.17 7.73 0.17
CA TYR A 53 3.23 7.13 0.97
C TYR A 53 3.68 5.78 0.39
N ALA A 54 2.74 4.91 0.03
CA ALA A 54 3.05 3.61 -0.57
C ALA A 54 3.78 3.74 -1.93
N LEU A 55 3.36 4.67 -2.78
CA LEU A 55 4.01 4.92 -4.07
C LEU A 55 5.42 5.50 -3.86
N ALA A 56 5.57 6.48 -2.96
CA ALA A 56 6.85 7.09 -2.62
C ALA A 56 7.83 6.08 -2.01
N TRP A 57 7.36 5.22 -1.10
CA TRP A 57 8.15 4.13 -0.53
C TRP A 57 8.62 3.16 -1.60
N THR A 58 7.77 2.85 -2.59
CA THR A 58 8.13 1.97 -3.70
C THR A 58 9.23 2.61 -4.54
N LEU A 59 9.09 3.88 -4.90
CA LEU A 59 10.10 4.62 -5.66
C LEU A 59 11.43 4.80 -4.91
N ALA A 60 11.40 4.80 -3.57
CA ALA A 60 12.59 4.93 -2.74
C ALA A 60 13.45 3.64 -2.67
N GLN A 61 12.93 2.50 -3.15
CA GLN A 61 13.67 1.23 -3.12
C GLN A 61 14.88 1.26 -4.07
N PRO A 62 16.08 0.82 -3.64
CA PRO A 62 17.29 0.92 -4.47
C PRO A 62 17.21 0.23 -5.84
N ALA A 63 16.43 -0.84 -5.95
CA ALA A 63 16.26 -1.61 -7.18
C ALA A 63 15.14 -1.10 -8.10
N MET A 64 14.40 -0.06 -7.69
CA MET A 64 13.25 0.43 -8.46
C MET A 64 13.68 1.43 -9.52
N SER A 65 13.40 1.09 -10.79
CA SER A 65 13.64 1.97 -11.95
C SER A 65 12.37 2.64 -12.48
N SER A 66 11.21 2.00 -12.28
CA SER A 66 9.92 2.48 -12.77
C SER A 66 8.78 1.92 -11.93
N LEU A 67 7.68 2.65 -11.87
CA LEU A 67 6.46 2.29 -11.16
C LEU A 67 5.28 2.31 -12.13
N ILE A 68 4.58 1.18 -12.24
CA ILE A 68 3.35 1.08 -13.03
C ILE A 68 2.17 1.44 -12.14
N VAL A 69 1.38 2.44 -12.55
CA VAL A 69 0.19 2.88 -11.82
C VAL A 69 -1.06 2.64 -12.67
N GLY A 70 -1.93 1.75 -12.20
CA GLY A 70 -3.24 1.52 -12.81
C GLY A 70 -4.25 2.58 -12.36
N VAL A 71 -4.77 3.37 -13.30
CA VAL A 71 -5.74 4.45 -13.04
C VAL A 71 -7.01 4.25 -13.86
N THR A 72 -8.15 4.64 -13.28
CA THR A 72 -9.44 4.71 -13.98
C THR A 72 -10.03 6.12 -13.98
N ARG A 73 -9.42 7.05 -13.25
CA ARG A 73 -9.83 8.46 -13.15
C ARG A 73 -8.60 9.37 -13.15
N ARG A 74 -8.77 10.62 -13.60
CA ARG A 74 -7.68 11.58 -13.77
C ARG A 74 -7.02 11.95 -12.44
N GLU A 75 -7.79 12.10 -11.37
CA GLU A 75 -7.29 12.50 -10.06
C GLU A 75 -6.26 11.49 -9.53
N GLN A 76 -6.35 10.21 -9.92
CA GLN A 76 -5.38 9.19 -9.52
C GLN A 76 -4.00 9.40 -10.17
N ILE A 77 -3.96 9.98 -11.37
CA ILE A 77 -2.71 10.34 -12.04
C ILE A 77 -2.03 11.46 -11.26
N GLU A 78 -2.78 12.49 -10.88
CA GLU A 78 -2.26 13.62 -10.10
C GLU A 78 -1.71 13.16 -8.75
N GLN A 79 -2.40 12.25 -8.06
CA GLN A 79 -1.92 11.64 -6.82
C GLN A 79 -0.64 10.84 -7.02
N ALA A 80 -0.52 10.11 -8.12
CA ALA A 80 0.69 9.33 -8.43
C ALA A 80 1.89 10.24 -8.75
N ILE A 81 1.66 11.33 -9.50
CA ILE A 81 2.69 12.34 -9.78
C ILE A 81 3.14 13.02 -8.49
N ALA A 82 2.20 13.41 -7.63
CA ALA A 82 2.51 14.03 -6.33
C ALA A 82 3.38 13.09 -5.47
N ALA A 83 3.09 11.79 -5.49
CA ALA A 83 3.87 10.80 -4.75
C ALA A 83 5.33 10.69 -5.21
N ALA A 84 5.62 10.92 -6.50
CA ALA A 84 6.98 10.84 -7.03
C ALA A 84 7.91 11.95 -6.51
N SER A 85 7.33 13.04 -5.99
CA SER A 85 8.07 14.15 -5.40
C SER A 85 8.27 14.02 -3.88
N ASN A 86 7.64 13.02 -3.27
CA ASN A 86 7.71 12.81 -1.83
C ASN A 86 8.95 11.99 -1.46
N HIS A 87 9.53 12.28 -0.29
CA HIS A 87 10.66 11.55 0.25
C HIS A 87 10.24 10.71 1.45
N VAL A 88 10.59 9.42 1.43
CA VAL A 88 10.44 8.51 2.57
C VAL A 88 11.82 8.31 3.18
N SER A 89 11.97 8.61 4.47
CA SER A 89 13.25 8.51 5.17
C SER A 89 13.70 7.06 5.33
N ALA A 90 15.00 6.86 5.55
CA ALA A 90 15.55 5.54 5.85
C ALA A 90 14.91 4.90 7.09
N ASP A 91 14.58 5.70 8.10
CA ASP A 91 13.89 5.23 9.32
C ASP A 91 12.50 4.67 8.98
N HIS A 92 11.73 5.38 8.15
CA HIS A 92 10.42 4.93 7.69
C HIS A 92 10.51 3.64 6.86
N ILE A 93 11.54 3.52 6.01
CA ILE A 93 11.79 2.28 5.25
C ILE A 93 12.04 1.12 6.22
N ALA A 94 12.89 1.32 7.22
CA ALA A 94 13.18 0.29 8.23
C ALA A 94 11.95 -0.08 9.07
N GLU A 95 11.07 0.88 9.39
CA GLU A 95 9.80 0.60 10.08
C GLU A 95 8.84 -0.20 9.19
N VAL A 96 8.77 0.10 7.89
CA VAL A 96 7.98 -0.70 6.95
C VAL A 96 8.50 -2.13 6.87
N ASP A 97 9.82 -2.35 6.84
CA ASP A 97 10.41 -3.69 6.80
C ASP A 97 10.07 -4.52 8.05
N LYS A 98 9.87 -3.90 9.21
CA LYS A 98 9.42 -4.60 10.43
C LYS A 98 7.97 -5.08 10.31
N VAL A 99 7.12 -4.29 9.67
CA VAL A 99 5.69 -4.57 9.49
C VAL A 99 5.45 -5.54 8.33
N CYS A 100 6.17 -5.33 7.25
CA CYS A 100 6.13 -6.08 6.00
C CYS A 100 7.54 -6.58 5.68
N PRO A 101 7.98 -7.68 6.31
CA PRO A 101 9.33 -8.21 6.07
C PRO A 101 9.51 -8.52 4.58
N PRO A 102 10.73 -8.42 4.05
CA PRO A 102 10.99 -8.70 2.66
C PRO A 102 10.64 -10.15 2.30
N PRO A 103 10.32 -10.45 1.02
CA PRO A 103 9.77 -11.74 0.61
C PRO A 103 10.70 -12.93 0.91
N TRP A 104 12.02 -12.74 0.97
CA TRP A 104 12.98 -13.79 1.36
C TRP A 104 12.99 -14.12 2.86
N GLN A 105 12.30 -13.32 3.69
CA GLN A 105 12.07 -13.55 5.11
C GLN A 105 10.63 -14.00 5.39
N GLN A 106 9.82 -14.18 4.34
CA GLN A 106 8.45 -14.64 4.45
C GLN A 106 8.33 -16.07 3.90
N PRO A 107 7.36 -16.87 4.40
CA PRO A 107 7.00 -18.14 3.77
C PRO A 107 6.57 -17.90 2.33
N ASP A 108 7.01 -18.77 1.41
CA ASP A 108 6.60 -18.67 0.01
C ASP A 108 5.09 -18.94 -0.08
N PRO A 109 4.26 -17.97 -0.51
CA PRO A 109 2.81 -18.13 -0.52
C PRO A 109 2.32 -19.18 -1.52
N VAL A 110 3.18 -19.63 -2.45
CA VAL A 110 2.89 -20.68 -3.44
C VAL A 110 3.48 -22.02 -3.00
N ARG A 111 4.64 -22.02 -2.35
CA ARG A 111 5.38 -23.28 -2.02
C ARG A 111 5.16 -23.80 -0.60
N GLY A 112 4.61 -22.99 0.31
CA GLY A 112 4.41 -23.37 1.71
C GLY A 112 5.67 -23.22 2.54
#